data_AF-A0A7V1Y3H4-F1
#
_entry.id   AF-A0A7V1Y3H4-F1
#
_cell.length_a   1.000
_cell.length_b   1.000
_cell.length_c   1.000
_cell.angle_alpha   90.00
_cell.angle_beta   90.00
_cell.angle_gamma   90.00
#
_symmetry.space_group_name_H-M   'P 1'
#
loop_
_entity.id
_entity.type
_entity.pdbx_description
1 polymer ?
#
loop_
_entity_poly.entity_id
_entity_poly.type
_entity_poly.pdbx_seq_one_letter_code
_entity_poly.pdbx_strand_id
1 'polypeptide(L)'
;MSVRFAWILALALLSFTGAGPSRAEGPAGQLVITGNGPEQAAMETLARAFEKANPRAYVDFIWHENAKPLELLRSGKAHAAVAGKEEPDLRAVQIAWDGIAIMVNLMNSTKELTSAQVADLFSGKIKEWSVLGGPDTRVLLIDRPQNSNVRDAFMRQLGIDGKIPSDAEVIKRDEKAINKVVGTLPPHSAVTYIGMRSALLAVSTGVAVRLLPVDKAEPEKPTVKDGRYKLRRPVLLLMPKQALNPVADAFAAFALSPAGQAILDREGYVPLDSKPSP
;
A
#
# COMPACT_ATOMS: atom_id res chain seq x y z
N MET A 1 -12.61 -96.13 -3.67
CA MET A 1 -12.18 -95.39 -4.88
C MET A 1 -13.04 -94.15 -5.03
N SER A 2 -12.43 -93.07 -5.55
CA SER A 2 -12.98 -91.73 -5.82
C SER A 2 -12.96 -90.71 -4.67
N VAL A 3 -11.76 -90.12 -4.56
CA VAL A 3 -11.42 -88.81 -4.01
C VAL A 3 -12.17 -87.72 -4.79
N ARG A 4 -12.67 -86.67 -4.11
CA ARG A 4 -12.81 -85.33 -4.71
C ARG A 4 -12.73 -84.22 -3.66
N PHE A 5 -11.61 -83.51 -3.79
CA PHE A 5 -11.11 -82.29 -3.16
C PHE A 5 -12.16 -81.26 -2.71
N ALA A 6 -12.01 -80.80 -1.46
CA ALA A 6 -12.57 -79.55 -0.96
C ALA A 6 -11.75 -78.36 -1.48
N TRP A 7 -12.41 -77.40 -2.12
CA TRP A 7 -11.85 -76.08 -2.42
C TRP A 7 -12.41 -75.09 -1.41
N ILE A 8 -11.60 -74.73 -0.41
CA ILE A 8 -11.88 -73.59 0.46
C ILE A 8 -11.37 -72.36 -0.29
N LEU A 9 -12.29 -71.57 -0.85
CA LEU A 9 -12.00 -70.28 -1.44
C LEU A 9 -11.85 -69.25 -0.30
N ALA A 10 -10.63 -69.05 0.19
CA ALA A 10 -10.33 -67.98 1.13
C ALA A 10 -10.29 -66.65 0.38
N LEU A 11 -11.37 -65.88 0.44
CA LEU A 11 -11.43 -64.52 -0.08
C LEU A 11 -10.67 -63.61 0.91
N ALA A 12 -9.39 -63.37 0.64
CA ALA A 12 -8.63 -62.35 1.36
C ALA A 12 -9.08 -60.96 0.88
N LEU A 13 -10.00 -60.34 1.62
CA LEU A 13 -10.30 -58.90 1.52
C LEU A 13 -9.08 -58.13 2.02
N LEU A 14 -8.15 -57.80 1.10
CA LEU A 14 -7.20 -56.71 1.34
C LEU A 14 -7.99 -55.40 1.42
N SER A 15 -8.28 -54.97 2.65
CA SER A 15 -8.67 -53.60 2.94
C SER A 15 -7.44 -52.72 2.72
N PHE A 16 -7.25 -52.26 1.48
CA PHE A 16 -6.37 -51.15 1.19
C PHE A 16 -7.00 -49.89 1.79
N THR A 17 -6.75 -49.64 3.07
CA THR A 17 -6.90 -48.28 3.63
C THR A 17 -5.75 -47.45 3.11
N GLY A 18 -5.82 -47.10 1.82
CA GLY A 18 -4.99 -46.09 1.22
C GLY A 18 -5.41 -44.74 1.81
N ALA A 19 -4.85 -44.37 2.95
CA ALA A 19 -4.70 -42.98 3.30
C ALA A 19 -3.73 -42.38 2.27
N GLY A 20 -4.26 -42.00 1.10
CA GLY A 20 -3.54 -41.12 0.19
C GLY A 20 -3.11 -39.88 0.97
N PRO A 21 -1.99 -39.24 0.61
CA PRO A 21 -1.55 -38.04 1.30
C PRO A 21 -2.71 -37.06 1.31
N SER A 22 -3.23 -36.75 2.51
CA SER A 22 -4.20 -35.69 2.68
C SER A 22 -3.53 -34.44 2.13
N ARG A 23 -3.94 -34.03 0.93
CA ARG A 23 -3.48 -32.80 0.32
C ARG A 23 -3.93 -31.72 1.30
N ALA A 24 -2.99 -31.14 2.05
CA ALA A 24 -3.27 -30.12 3.05
C ALA A 24 -4.32 -29.18 2.46
N GLU A 25 -5.50 -29.22 3.06
CA GLU A 25 -6.67 -28.61 2.50
C GLU A 25 -6.43 -27.09 2.54
N GLY A 26 -6.35 -26.43 1.37
CA GLY A 26 -6.00 -25.00 1.26
C GLY A 26 -6.96 -24.09 2.04
N PRO A 27 -6.62 -22.81 2.28
CA PRO A 27 -7.43 -21.91 3.10
C PRO A 27 -8.89 -21.87 2.64
N ALA A 28 -9.82 -21.86 3.59
CA ALA A 28 -11.25 -21.83 3.34
C ALA A 28 -11.96 -20.84 4.27
N GLY A 29 -12.99 -20.18 3.77
CA GLY A 29 -13.78 -19.18 4.51
C GLY A 29 -13.64 -17.76 3.98
N GLN A 30 -14.09 -16.80 4.77
CA GLN A 30 -14.16 -15.39 4.39
C GLN A 30 -13.02 -14.58 5.04
N LEU A 31 -12.43 -13.69 4.23
CA LEU A 31 -11.55 -12.61 4.66
C LEU A 31 -12.24 -11.28 4.33
N VAL A 32 -12.23 -10.34 5.27
CA VAL A 32 -12.78 -8.99 5.08
C VAL A 32 -11.63 -8.02 5.32
N ILE A 33 -11.21 -7.31 4.27
CA ILE A 33 -10.12 -6.35 4.33
C ILE A 33 -10.70 -4.94 4.36
N THR A 34 -10.21 -4.09 5.26
CA THR A 34 -10.63 -2.69 5.33
C THR A 34 -9.50 -1.72 5.04
N GLY A 35 -9.84 -0.60 4.41
CA GLY A 35 -8.90 0.46 4.04
C GLY A 35 -9.64 1.72 3.65
N ASN A 36 -8.90 2.81 3.49
CA ASN A 36 -9.44 4.12 3.09
C ASN A 36 -8.48 4.91 2.17
N GLY A 37 -7.42 4.25 1.70
CA GLY A 37 -6.33 4.87 0.95
C GLY A 37 -6.27 4.44 -0.53
N PRO A 38 -5.23 4.88 -1.26
CA PRO A 38 -5.03 4.57 -2.68
C PRO A 38 -4.67 3.11 -2.97
N GLU A 39 -4.51 2.28 -1.92
CA GLU A 39 -4.11 0.87 -2.02
C GLU A 39 -5.23 -0.06 -2.52
N GLN A 40 -6.48 0.44 -2.62
CA GLN A 40 -7.66 -0.37 -2.95
C GLN A 40 -7.47 -1.23 -4.20
N ALA A 41 -7.08 -0.61 -5.32
CA ALA A 41 -6.95 -1.31 -6.60
C ALA A 41 -5.93 -2.46 -6.53
N ALA A 42 -4.81 -2.25 -5.83
CA ALA A 42 -3.80 -3.28 -5.64
C ALA A 42 -4.32 -4.43 -4.77
N MET A 43 -5.06 -4.12 -3.70
CA MET A 43 -5.63 -5.15 -2.83
C MET A 43 -6.69 -5.97 -3.56
N GLU A 44 -7.53 -5.35 -4.39
CA GLU A 44 -8.51 -6.05 -5.21
C GLU A 44 -7.85 -6.96 -6.26
N THR A 45 -6.75 -6.52 -6.90
CA THR A 45 -6.00 -7.37 -7.83
C THR A 45 -5.32 -8.53 -7.12
N LEU A 46 -4.76 -8.31 -5.92
CA LEU A 46 -4.22 -9.39 -5.08
C LEU A 46 -5.31 -10.38 -4.66
N ALA A 47 -6.47 -9.90 -4.23
CA ALA A 47 -7.61 -10.72 -3.83
C ALA A 47 -8.07 -11.64 -4.96
N ARG A 48 -8.31 -11.09 -6.17
CA ARG A 48 -8.70 -11.89 -7.34
C ARG A 48 -7.68 -13.00 -7.66
N ALA A 49 -6.40 -12.69 -7.58
CA ALA A 49 -5.35 -13.67 -7.84
C ALA A 49 -5.26 -14.74 -6.72
N PHE A 50 -5.44 -14.33 -5.48
CA PHE A 50 -5.47 -15.20 -4.31
C PHE A 50 -6.66 -16.18 -4.35
N GLU A 51 -7.87 -15.69 -4.62
CA GLU A 51 -9.09 -16.51 -4.73
C GLU A 51 -8.99 -17.51 -5.90
N LYS A 52 -8.40 -17.08 -7.03
CA LYS A 52 -8.12 -17.99 -8.16
C LYS A 52 -7.21 -19.15 -7.76
N ALA A 53 -6.23 -18.90 -6.88
CA ALA A 53 -5.33 -19.92 -6.36
C ALA A 53 -5.96 -20.73 -5.20
N ASN A 54 -6.98 -20.19 -4.53
CA ASN A 54 -7.60 -20.76 -3.34
C ASN A 54 -9.14 -20.71 -3.47
N PRO A 55 -9.76 -21.63 -4.25
CA PRO A 55 -11.18 -21.55 -4.62
C PRO A 55 -12.19 -21.65 -3.46
N ARG A 56 -11.72 -21.97 -2.25
CA ARG A 56 -12.54 -22.07 -1.03
C ARG A 56 -12.45 -20.82 -0.15
N ALA A 57 -11.56 -19.90 -0.50
CA ALA A 57 -11.42 -18.62 0.16
C ALA A 57 -12.14 -17.53 -0.63
N TYR A 58 -12.76 -16.60 0.09
CA TYR A 58 -13.40 -15.42 -0.47
C TYR A 58 -12.93 -14.16 0.25
N VAL A 59 -12.64 -13.10 -0.50
CA VAL A 59 -12.10 -11.84 0.02
C VAL A 59 -13.05 -10.70 -0.29
N ASP A 60 -13.63 -10.15 0.76
CA ASP A 60 -14.48 -8.96 0.73
C ASP A 60 -13.75 -7.72 1.21
N PHE A 61 -14.30 -6.56 0.87
CA PHE A 61 -13.74 -5.26 1.23
C PHE A 61 -14.74 -4.35 1.94
N ILE A 62 -14.29 -3.74 3.03
CA ILE A 62 -14.90 -2.52 3.58
C ILE A 62 -13.96 -1.37 3.25
N TRP A 63 -14.10 -0.82 2.04
CA TRP A 63 -13.24 0.24 1.54
C TRP A 63 -14.04 1.46 1.13
N HIS A 64 -13.88 2.54 1.89
CA HIS A 64 -14.43 3.83 1.52
C HIS A 64 -13.65 4.94 2.20
N GLU A 65 -13.77 6.14 1.64
CA GLU A 65 -13.01 7.31 2.06
C GLU A 65 -13.11 7.64 3.57
N ASN A 66 -14.29 7.41 4.16
CA ASN A 66 -14.55 7.71 5.58
C ASN A 66 -14.41 6.50 6.49
N ALA A 67 -13.90 5.38 5.98
CA ALA A 67 -13.67 4.20 6.80
C ALA A 67 -12.62 4.52 7.86
N LYS A 68 -12.77 3.87 9.01
CA LYS A 68 -11.80 3.85 10.09
C LYS A 68 -11.25 2.42 10.21
N PRO A 69 -10.24 2.06 9.40
CA PRO A 69 -9.79 0.67 9.26
C PRO A 69 -9.44 0.01 10.60
N LEU A 70 -8.75 0.75 11.48
CA LEU A 70 -8.38 0.24 12.81
C LEU A 70 -9.59 0.01 13.73
N GLU A 71 -10.62 0.84 13.65
CA GLU A 71 -11.86 0.67 14.44
C GLU A 71 -12.61 -0.58 13.98
N LEU A 72 -12.75 -0.76 12.66
CA LEU A 72 -13.40 -1.92 12.05
C LEU A 72 -12.66 -3.23 12.34
N LEU A 73 -11.32 -3.20 12.32
CA LEU A 73 -10.48 -4.33 12.69
C LEU A 73 -10.62 -4.67 14.18
N ARG A 74 -10.53 -3.67 15.07
CA ARG A 74 -10.64 -3.87 16.52
C ARG A 74 -12.05 -4.30 16.95
N SER A 75 -13.09 -3.88 16.23
CA SER A 75 -14.47 -4.32 16.48
C SER A 75 -14.81 -5.69 15.87
N GLY A 76 -13.86 -6.35 15.18
CA GLY A 76 -14.08 -7.64 14.51
C GLY A 76 -14.98 -7.58 13.27
N LYS A 77 -15.28 -6.37 12.75
CA LYS A 77 -16.05 -6.21 11.49
C LYS A 77 -15.18 -6.45 10.25
N ALA A 78 -13.87 -6.35 10.41
CA ALA A 78 -12.88 -6.72 9.42
C ALA A 78 -11.85 -7.66 10.03
N HIS A 79 -11.23 -8.49 9.19
CA HIS A 79 -10.20 -9.45 9.60
C HIS A 79 -8.78 -8.93 9.38
N ALA A 80 -8.61 -7.99 8.42
CA ALA A 80 -7.36 -7.30 8.18
C ALA A 80 -7.60 -5.82 7.83
N ALA A 81 -6.65 -4.95 8.15
CA ALA A 81 -6.68 -3.53 7.77
C ALA A 81 -5.42 -3.15 6.99
N VAL A 82 -5.57 -2.35 5.94
CA VAL A 82 -4.43 -1.75 5.23
C VAL A 82 -4.03 -0.45 5.91
N ALA A 83 -2.75 -0.34 6.28
CA ALA A 83 -2.23 0.83 7.00
C ALA A 83 -0.81 1.20 6.55
N GLY A 84 -0.41 2.44 6.85
CA GLY A 84 0.95 2.96 6.61
C GLY A 84 1.87 2.96 7.84
N LYS A 85 1.37 2.44 8.98
CA LYS A 85 2.05 2.46 10.28
C LYS A 85 1.66 1.23 11.09
N GLU A 86 2.60 0.70 11.85
CA GLU A 86 2.37 -0.37 12.81
C GLU A 86 1.59 0.12 14.04
N GLU A 87 0.82 -0.80 14.62
CA GLU A 87 0.06 -0.58 15.85
C GLU A 87 0.52 -1.60 16.91
N PRO A 88 0.88 -1.17 18.14
CA PRO A 88 1.49 -2.06 19.14
C PRO A 88 0.64 -3.29 19.53
N ASP A 89 -0.68 -3.15 19.47
CA ASP A 89 -1.67 -4.19 19.81
C ASP A 89 -1.97 -5.15 18.64
N LEU A 90 -1.51 -4.82 17.43
CA LEU A 90 -1.80 -5.60 16.21
C LEU A 90 -0.52 -6.27 15.68
N ARG A 91 -0.71 -7.33 14.91
CA ARG A 91 0.37 -7.90 14.10
C ARG A 91 0.42 -7.13 12.78
N ALA A 92 1.61 -6.72 12.37
CA ALA A 92 1.84 -6.06 11.08
C ALA A 92 2.61 -6.98 10.14
N VAL A 93 2.12 -7.13 8.91
CA VAL A 93 2.87 -7.74 7.80
C VAL A 93 3.09 -6.67 6.74
N GLN A 94 4.33 -6.26 6.56
CA GLN A 94 4.67 -5.39 5.45
C GLN A 94 4.61 -6.19 4.14
N ILE A 95 3.89 -5.68 3.16
CA ILE A 95 3.74 -6.33 1.85
C ILE A 95 4.40 -5.55 0.71
N ALA A 96 4.63 -4.24 0.88
CA ALA A 96 5.31 -3.39 -0.09
C ALA A 96 5.86 -2.11 0.57
N TRP A 97 6.56 -1.31 -0.23
CA TRP A 97 6.83 0.10 0.02
C TRP A 97 5.97 0.98 -0.91
N ASP A 98 5.65 2.18 -0.46
CA ASP A 98 5.08 3.26 -1.26
C ASP A 98 5.88 4.54 -1.03
N GLY A 99 6.28 5.22 -2.10
CA GLY A 99 6.94 6.52 -1.99
C GLY A 99 5.92 7.64 -1.78
N ILE A 100 6.36 8.76 -1.24
CA ILE A 100 5.55 9.98 -1.11
C ILE A 100 6.21 11.05 -1.96
N ALA A 101 5.64 11.30 -3.14
CA ALA A 101 6.22 12.21 -4.11
C ALA A 101 5.80 13.65 -3.82
N ILE A 102 6.76 14.59 -3.90
CA ILE A 102 6.47 16.03 -3.92
C ILE A 102 6.14 16.43 -5.35
N MET A 103 4.93 16.91 -5.58
CA MET A 103 4.42 17.24 -6.90
C MET A 103 4.19 18.74 -7.04
N VAL A 104 4.65 19.29 -8.15
CA VAL A 104 4.43 20.67 -8.57
C VAL A 104 3.95 20.70 -10.01
N ASN A 105 3.46 21.85 -10.45
CA ASN A 105 3.16 22.10 -11.86
C ASN A 105 4.45 22.02 -12.70
N LEU A 106 4.34 21.56 -13.94
CA LEU A 106 5.46 21.45 -14.88
C LEU A 106 6.21 22.78 -15.08
N MET A 107 5.51 23.93 -14.97
CA MET A 107 6.10 25.27 -15.11
C MET A 107 6.90 25.76 -13.90
N ASN A 108 6.80 25.10 -12.74
CA ASN A 108 7.65 25.45 -11.60
C ASN A 108 9.10 25.07 -11.93
N SER A 109 10.08 25.96 -11.72
CA SER A 109 11.48 25.74 -12.13
C SER A 109 12.39 25.11 -11.06
N THR A 110 11.89 24.92 -9.83
CA THR A 110 12.65 24.39 -8.67
C THR A 110 13.26 23.01 -8.97
N LYS A 111 14.58 22.86 -8.88
CA LYS A 111 15.23 21.62 -9.37
C LYS A 111 15.12 20.44 -8.42
N GLU A 112 15.39 20.66 -7.15
CA GLU A 112 15.37 19.64 -6.10
C GLU A 112 15.05 20.29 -4.75
N LEU A 113 14.74 19.48 -3.76
CA LEU A 113 14.60 19.92 -2.37
C LEU A 113 15.41 19.01 -1.45
N THR A 114 15.85 19.54 -0.33
CA THR A 114 16.25 18.72 0.82
C THR A 114 15.03 18.39 1.68
N SER A 115 15.07 17.30 2.45
CA SER A 115 14.01 16.97 3.41
C SER A 115 13.71 18.14 4.37
N ALA A 116 14.74 18.89 4.79
CA ALA A 116 14.58 20.08 5.61
C ALA A 116 13.79 21.19 4.89
N GLN A 117 14.08 21.44 3.60
CA GLN A 117 13.31 22.40 2.79
C GLN A 117 11.87 21.94 2.57
N VAL A 118 11.62 20.63 2.38
CA VAL A 118 10.26 20.10 2.31
C VAL A 118 9.52 20.36 3.64
N ALA A 119 10.16 20.10 4.78
CA ALA A 119 9.59 20.37 6.09
C ALA A 119 9.28 21.86 6.30
N ASP A 120 10.20 22.75 5.94
CA ASP A 120 10.03 24.19 6.09
C ASP A 120 8.99 24.76 5.10
N LEU A 121 8.87 24.20 3.90
CA LEU A 121 7.83 24.52 2.92
C LEU A 121 6.45 24.15 3.44
N PHE A 122 6.25 22.90 3.86
CA PHE A 122 4.94 22.41 4.28
C PHE A 122 4.54 22.84 5.70
N SER A 123 5.48 23.29 6.54
CA SER A 123 5.18 23.98 7.80
C SER A 123 4.90 25.48 7.64
N GLY A 124 4.99 26.00 6.40
CA GLY A 124 4.73 27.41 6.09
C GLY A 124 5.82 28.38 6.54
N LYS A 125 7.02 27.90 6.91
CA LYS A 125 8.18 28.76 7.16
C LYS A 125 8.73 29.34 5.87
N ILE A 126 8.78 28.52 4.80
CA ILE A 126 9.06 28.98 3.44
C ILE A 126 7.73 29.23 2.75
N LYS A 127 7.49 30.49 2.38
CA LYS A 127 6.24 30.94 1.74
C LYS A 127 6.43 31.38 0.29
N GLU A 128 7.66 31.48 -0.18
CA GLU A 128 8.01 31.97 -1.52
C GLU A 128 8.97 30.98 -2.18
N TRP A 129 8.71 30.64 -3.43
CA TRP A 129 9.53 29.66 -4.17
C TRP A 129 10.93 30.16 -4.51
N SER A 130 11.14 31.48 -4.59
CA SER A 130 12.44 32.10 -4.86
C SER A 130 13.49 31.75 -3.80
N VAL A 131 13.07 31.49 -2.55
CA VAL A 131 13.94 30.99 -1.46
C VAL A 131 14.52 29.61 -1.78
N LEU A 132 13.85 28.84 -2.64
CA LEU A 132 14.24 27.49 -3.07
C LEU A 132 14.88 27.50 -4.46
N GLY A 133 15.28 28.66 -4.98
CA GLY A 133 15.78 28.80 -6.36
C GLY A 133 14.72 28.57 -7.44
N GLY A 134 13.43 28.65 -7.04
CA GLY A 134 12.28 28.52 -7.91
C GLY A 134 11.79 29.85 -8.47
N PRO A 135 10.56 29.87 -9.04
CA PRO A 135 9.92 31.09 -9.54
C PRO A 135 9.70 32.14 -8.44
N ASP A 136 9.63 33.41 -8.82
CA ASP A 136 9.28 34.50 -7.90
C ASP A 136 7.76 34.55 -7.68
N THR A 137 7.29 33.67 -6.79
CA THR A 137 5.87 33.48 -6.53
C THR A 137 5.62 32.85 -5.16
N ARG A 138 4.46 33.16 -4.59
CA ARG A 138 4.00 32.58 -3.33
C ARG A 138 3.72 31.09 -3.49
N VAL A 139 4.06 30.33 -2.46
CA VAL A 139 3.75 28.90 -2.35
C VAL A 139 2.29 28.74 -1.98
N LEU A 140 1.57 27.93 -2.74
CA LEU A 140 0.22 27.48 -2.41
C LEU A 140 0.26 26.00 -2.05
N LEU A 141 0.00 25.71 -0.77
CA LEU A 141 0.03 24.36 -0.24
C LEU A 141 -1.32 23.66 -0.46
N ILE A 142 -1.26 22.45 -1.01
CA ILE A 142 -2.39 21.53 -1.07
C ILE A 142 -2.08 20.38 -0.11
N ASP A 143 -2.75 20.39 1.05
CA ASP A 143 -2.67 19.37 2.09
C ASP A 143 -3.71 18.26 1.83
N ARG A 144 -3.65 17.22 2.67
CA ARG A 144 -4.54 16.06 2.66
C ARG A 144 -5.36 16.03 3.96
N PRO A 145 -6.48 15.29 4.02
CA PRO A 145 -7.25 15.16 5.26
C PRO A 145 -6.45 14.50 6.38
N GLN A 146 -6.81 14.81 7.63
CA GLN A 146 -6.16 14.27 8.83
C GLN A 146 -6.19 12.75 8.95
N ASN A 147 -7.14 12.07 8.30
CA ASN A 147 -7.23 10.61 8.31
C ASN A 147 -6.46 9.93 7.15
N SER A 148 -5.58 10.68 6.46
CA SER A 148 -4.81 10.16 5.33
C SER A 148 -3.52 9.49 5.79
N ASN A 149 -3.39 8.19 5.48
CA ASN A 149 -2.15 7.44 5.70
C ASN A 149 -0.92 8.07 5.00
N VAL A 150 -1.11 8.84 3.92
CA VAL A 150 -0.01 9.53 3.22
C VAL A 150 0.44 10.73 4.06
N ARG A 151 -0.52 11.51 4.57
CA ARG A 151 -0.26 12.68 5.43
C ARG A 151 0.45 12.32 6.71
N ASP A 152 -0.04 11.29 7.40
CA ASP A 152 0.53 10.89 8.68
C ASP A 152 1.99 10.43 8.52
N ALA A 153 2.29 9.67 7.45
CA ALA A 153 3.65 9.27 7.14
C ALA A 153 4.52 10.47 6.74
N PHE A 154 3.99 11.37 5.90
CA PHE A 154 4.67 12.57 5.43
C PHE A 154 5.07 13.50 6.59
N MET A 155 4.13 13.86 7.46
CA MET A 155 4.39 14.76 8.58
C MET A 155 5.39 14.16 9.57
N ARG A 156 5.22 12.89 9.93
CA ARG A 156 6.07 12.20 10.89
C ARG A 156 7.51 12.10 10.42
N GLN A 157 7.73 11.79 9.14
CA GLN A 157 9.09 11.68 8.58
C GLN A 157 9.81 13.02 8.50
N LEU A 158 9.05 14.10 8.36
CA LEU A 158 9.57 15.46 8.31
C LEU A 158 9.59 16.17 9.68
N GLY A 159 9.01 15.57 10.72
CA GLY A 159 8.91 16.18 12.05
C GLY A 159 8.00 17.42 12.10
N ILE A 160 6.95 17.43 11.27
CA ILE A 160 6.02 18.56 11.11
C ILE A 160 4.59 18.27 11.57
N ASP A 161 4.41 17.30 12.48
CA ASP A 161 3.10 16.95 13.06
C ASP A 161 2.38 18.20 13.60
N GLY A 162 1.17 18.45 13.08
CA GLY A 162 0.34 19.59 13.47
C GLY A 162 0.86 20.97 13.03
N LYS A 163 1.91 21.04 12.20
CA LYS A 163 2.53 22.30 11.77
C LYS A 163 2.10 22.77 10.37
N ILE A 164 1.36 21.96 9.62
CA ILE A 164 0.83 22.39 8.32
C ILE A 164 -0.15 23.56 8.56
N PRO A 165 0.03 24.70 7.88
CA PRO A 165 -0.84 25.87 8.06
C PRO A 165 -2.32 25.56 7.84
N SER A 166 -3.20 26.16 8.65
CA SER A 166 -4.65 25.93 8.59
C SER A 166 -5.31 26.50 7.33
N ASP A 167 -4.63 27.39 6.62
CA ASP A 167 -5.06 27.97 5.34
C ASP A 167 -4.63 27.13 4.13
N ALA A 168 -3.88 26.03 4.33
CA ALA A 168 -3.59 25.07 3.27
C ALA A 168 -4.89 24.41 2.75
N GLU A 169 -4.99 24.26 1.44
CA GLU A 169 -6.17 23.67 0.83
C GLU A 169 -6.18 22.15 1.02
N VAL A 170 -7.22 21.61 1.66
CA VAL A 170 -7.30 20.19 1.97
C VAL A 170 -8.03 19.42 0.87
N ILE A 171 -7.32 18.56 0.14
CA ILE A 171 -7.89 17.73 -0.92
C ILE A 171 -7.65 16.25 -0.64
N LYS A 172 -8.73 15.45 -0.66
CA LYS A 172 -8.72 14.03 -0.30
C LYS A 172 -8.32 13.07 -1.42
N ARG A 173 -8.73 13.35 -2.66
CA ARG A 173 -8.49 12.47 -3.81
C ARG A 173 -7.22 12.90 -4.53
N ASP A 174 -6.38 11.94 -4.91
CA ASP A 174 -5.13 12.21 -5.65
C ASP A 174 -5.41 12.95 -6.96
N GLU A 175 -6.36 12.45 -7.76
CA GLU A 175 -6.76 13.08 -9.03
C GLU A 175 -7.16 14.54 -8.86
N LYS A 176 -7.95 14.87 -7.83
CA LYS A 176 -8.35 16.25 -7.55
C LYS A 176 -7.17 17.13 -7.13
N ALA A 177 -6.23 16.59 -6.35
CA ALA A 177 -5.04 17.34 -5.95
C ALA A 177 -4.11 17.59 -7.14
N ILE A 178 -3.94 16.59 -8.01
CA ILE A 178 -3.19 16.72 -9.27
C ILE A 178 -3.83 17.81 -10.14
N ASN A 179 -5.15 17.74 -10.36
CA ASN A 179 -5.88 18.75 -11.15
C ASN A 179 -5.77 20.14 -10.51
N LYS A 180 -5.77 20.22 -9.18
CA LYS A 180 -5.57 21.49 -8.47
C LYS A 180 -4.17 22.05 -8.69
N VAL A 181 -3.12 21.23 -8.62
CA VAL A 181 -1.74 21.66 -8.93
C VAL A 181 -1.65 22.22 -10.36
N VAL A 182 -2.30 21.57 -11.33
CA VAL A 182 -2.30 22.02 -12.73
C VAL A 182 -3.10 23.31 -12.90
N GLY A 183 -4.29 23.39 -12.30
CA GLY A 183 -5.26 24.48 -12.51
C GLY A 183 -5.06 25.71 -11.62
N THR A 184 -4.11 25.70 -10.68
CA THR A 184 -3.85 26.85 -9.81
C THR A 184 -3.12 27.95 -10.56
N LEU A 185 -3.52 29.21 -10.37
CA LEU A 185 -2.84 30.39 -10.91
C LEU A 185 -2.17 31.18 -9.77
N PRO A 186 -0.92 31.65 -9.93
CA PRO A 186 -0.02 31.39 -11.08
C PRO A 186 0.34 29.89 -11.21
N PRO A 187 0.54 29.36 -12.44
CA PRO A 187 0.69 27.92 -12.68
C PRO A 187 1.81 27.27 -11.85
N HIS A 188 2.86 28.02 -11.54
CA HIS A 188 4.03 27.54 -10.84
C HIS A 188 4.00 27.69 -9.30
N SER A 189 2.85 28.06 -8.73
CA SER A 189 2.73 28.37 -7.29
C SER A 189 2.37 27.16 -6.41
N ALA A 190 1.61 26.19 -6.94
CA ALA A 190 1.08 25.09 -6.15
C ALA A 190 2.07 23.94 -5.92
N VAL A 191 2.02 23.35 -4.73
CA VAL A 191 2.69 22.10 -4.37
C VAL A 191 1.77 21.20 -3.56
N THR A 192 1.90 19.91 -3.79
CA THR A 192 1.24 18.87 -2.97
C THR A 192 2.19 17.69 -2.75
N TYR A 193 1.76 16.73 -1.96
CA TYR A 193 2.41 15.44 -1.80
C TYR A 193 1.37 14.32 -1.94
N ILE A 194 1.71 13.27 -2.69
CA ILE A 194 0.79 12.14 -2.96
C ILE A 194 1.58 10.82 -3.04
N GLY A 195 0.87 9.69 -2.99
CA GLY A 195 1.50 8.38 -3.15
C GLY A 195 2.18 8.24 -4.53
N MET A 196 3.33 7.56 -4.56
CA MET A 196 4.20 7.48 -5.73
C MET A 196 3.50 6.88 -6.95
N ARG A 197 2.64 5.88 -6.74
CA ARG A 197 1.82 5.27 -7.80
C ARG A 197 1.03 6.32 -8.58
N SER A 198 0.24 7.14 -7.88
CA SER A 198 -0.61 8.16 -8.49
C SER A 198 0.23 9.26 -9.15
N ALA A 199 1.37 9.60 -8.54
CA ALA A 199 2.31 10.60 -9.03
C ALA A 199 2.95 10.20 -10.36
N LEU A 200 3.52 8.99 -10.41
CA LEU A 200 4.15 8.44 -11.61
C LEU A 200 3.13 8.20 -12.72
N LEU A 201 1.92 7.75 -12.38
CA LEU A 201 0.85 7.59 -13.35
C LEU A 201 0.56 8.94 -14.04
N ALA A 202 0.34 10.01 -13.26
CA ALA A 202 0.06 11.34 -13.80
C ALA A 202 1.15 11.84 -14.76
N VAL A 203 2.43 11.68 -14.37
CA VAL A 203 3.57 12.02 -15.23
C VAL A 203 3.59 11.19 -16.51
N SER A 204 3.43 9.86 -16.40
CA SER A 204 3.46 8.95 -17.55
C SER A 204 2.32 9.17 -18.54
N THR A 205 1.17 9.67 -18.08
CA THR A 205 0.01 10.00 -18.92
C THR A 205 0.05 11.43 -19.49
N GLY A 206 1.15 12.17 -19.27
CA GLY A 206 1.34 13.50 -19.85
C GLY A 206 0.58 14.63 -19.14
N VAL A 207 0.16 14.44 -17.89
CA VAL A 207 -0.38 15.55 -17.08
C VAL A 207 0.74 16.58 -16.86
N ALA A 208 0.42 17.88 -16.93
CA ALA A 208 1.38 18.98 -16.82
C ALA A 208 1.88 19.21 -15.37
N VAL A 209 2.43 18.16 -14.78
CA VAL A 209 3.05 18.12 -13.46
C VAL A 209 4.44 17.52 -13.55
N ARG A 210 5.25 17.77 -12.53
CA ARG A 210 6.54 17.08 -12.34
C ARG A 210 6.75 16.79 -10.87
N LEU A 211 7.61 15.81 -10.61
CA LEU A 211 7.97 15.39 -9.27
C LEU A 211 9.33 15.99 -8.90
N LEU A 212 9.48 16.46 -7.67
CA LEU A 212 10.74 17.01 -7.19
C LEU A 212 11.61 15.88 -6.60
N PRO A 213 12.88 15.76 -7.02
CA PRO A 213 13.90 15.02 -6.28
C PRO A 213 14.00 15.55 -4.85
N VAL A 214 14.21 14.63 -3.90
CA VAL A 214 14.41 14.95 -2.49
C VAL A 214 15.72 14.34 -2.02
N ASP A 215 16.58 15.13 -1.38
CA ASP A 215 17.90 14.71 -0.91
C ASP A 215 18.74 14.07 -2.03
N LYS A 216 18.69 14.64 -3.24
CA LYS A 216 19.36 14.14 -4.46
C LYS A 216 18.89 12.75 -4.92
N ALA A 217 17.77 12.26 -4.40
CA ALA A 217 17.15 11.03 -4.85
C ALA A 217 15.95 11.34 -5.75
N GLU A 218 15.91 10.71 -6.91
CA GLU A 218 14.77 10.78 -7.82
C GLU A 218 13.53 10.12 -7.20
N PRO A 219 12.31 10.64 -7.41
CA PRO A 219 11.07 10.05 -6.92
C PRO A 219 10.64 8.90 -7.85
N GLU A 220 11.26 7.73 -7.70
CA GLU A 220 11.03 6.56 -8.55
C GLU A 220 11.10 5.24 -7.79
N LYS A 221 10.65 4.14 -8.40
CA LYS A 221 10.64 2.82 -7.73
C LYS A 221 12.03 2.36 -7.27
N PRO A 222 13.12 2.46 -8.07
CA PRO A 222 14.45 1.99 -7.64
C PRO A 222 14.97 2.71 -6.39
N THR A 223 14.84 4.03 -6.32
CA THR A 223 15.31 4.84 -5.18
C THR A 223 14.43 4.66 -3.95
N VAL A 224 13.13 4.43 -4.12
CA VAL A 224 12.24 4.03 -3.01
C VAL A 224 12.60 2.64 -2.51
N LYS A 225 12.99 1.71 -3.39
CA LYS A 225 13.34 0.34 -3.03
C LYS A 225 14.60 0.28 -2.17
N ASP A 226 15.69 0.86 -2.67
CA ASP A 226 16.99 0.85 -1.98
C ASP A 226 17.08 1.86 -0.81
N GLY A 227 16.07 2.73 -0.66
CA GLY A 227 15.95 3.65 0.46
C GLY A 227 16.71 4.96 0.31
N ARG A 228 17.29 5.24 -0.87
CA ARG A 228 17.83 6.57 -1.20
C ARG A 228 16.73 7.63 -1.15
N TYR A 229 15.52 7.33 -1.65
CA TYR A 229 14.36 8.20 -1.50
C TYR A 229 13.68 7.96 -0.15
N LYS A 230 13.96 8.83 0.82
CA LYS A 230 13.58 8.63 2.23
C LYS A 230 12.10 8.84 2.51
N LEU A 231 11.42 9.67 1.72
CA LEU A 231 9.99 9.90 1.83
C LEU A 231 9.24 8.68 1.28
N ARG A 232 9.14 7.64 2.11
CA ARG A 232 8.50 6.36 1.79
C ARG A 232 7.84 5.75 3.01
N ARG A 233 6.76 5.01 2.82
CA ARG A 233 6.01 4.36 3.90
C ARG A 233 5.83 2.87 3.59
N PRO A 234 5.78 2.01 4.62
CA PRO A 234 5.41 0.62 4.39
C PRO A 234 3.93 0.54 4.02
N VAL A 235 3.58 -0.41 3.17
CA VAL A 235 2.20 -0.87 3.00
C VAL A 235 2.03 -2.10 3.87
N LEU A 236 1.20 -1.99 4.91
CA LEU A 236 1.02 -3.02 5.92
C LEU A 236 -0.36 -3.66 5.82
N LEU A 237 -0.41 -4.98 6.01
CA LEU A 237 -1.60 -5.70 6.45
C LEU A 237 -1.54 -5.84 7.97
N LEU A 238 -2.43 -5.13 8.67
CA LEU A 238 -2.62 -5.26 10.11
C LEU A 238 -3.67 -6.30 10.42
N MET A 239 -3.39 -7.19 11.36
CA MET A 239 -4.26 -8.30 11.76
C MET A 239 -4.26 -8.47 13.29
N PRO A 240 -5.31 -9.04 13.89
CA PRO A 240 -5.32 -9.32 15.33
C PRO A 240 -4.22 -10.32 15.72
N LYS A 241 -3.64 -10.16 16.91
CA LYS A 241 -2.62 -11.11 17.44
C LYS A 241 -3.23 -12.45 17.90
N GLN A 242 -4.48 -12.44 18.34
CA GLN A 242 -5.12 -13.58 19.04
C GLN A 242 -6.30 -14.17 18.25
N ALA A 243 -7.12 -13.33 17.62
CA ALA A 243 -8.21 -13.77 16.75
C ALA A 243 -7.66 -14.04 15.33
N LEU A 244 -7.04 -15.22 15.16
CA LEU A 244 -6.46 -15.62 13.90
C LEU A 244 -7.55 -15.97 12.87
N ASN A 245 -7.39 -15.48 11.66
CA ASN A 245 -8.17 -15.89 10.49
C ASN A 245 -7.21 -16.58 9.51
N PRO A 246 -7.33 -17.92 9.29
CA PRO A 246 -6.42 -18.65 8.41
C PRO A 246 -6.39 -18.12 6.96
N VAL A 247 -7.49 -17.54 6.49
CA VAL A 247 -7.55 -16.91 5.16
C VAL A 247 -6.76 -15.60 5.15
N ALA A 248 -6.81 -14.81 6.23
CA ALA A 248 -5.99 -13.60 6.37
C ALA A 248 -4.49 -13.92 6.37
N ASP A 249 -4.07 -14.96 7.10
CA ASP A 249 -2.68 -15.43 7.11
C ASP A 249 -2.22 -15.91 5.74
N ALA A 250 -3.05 -16.73 5.07
CA ALA A 250 -2.75 -17.21 3.73
C ALA A 250 -2.71 -16.08 2.70
N PHE A 251 -3.58 -15.07 2.84
CA PHE A 251 -3.58 -13.88 1.98
C PHE A 251 -2.31 -13.05 2.18
N ALA A 252 -1.90 -12.81 3.43
CA ALA A 252 -0.64 -12.13 3.73
C ALA A 252 0.57 -12.89 3.17
N ALA A 253 0.60 -14.21 3.32
CA ALA A 253 1.63 -15.06 2.73
C ALA A 253 1.62 -15.02 1.18
N PHE A 254 0.44 -14.99 0.56
CA PHE A 254 0.30 -14.84 -0.88
C PHE A 254 0.80 -13.46 -1.35
N ALA A 255 0.50 -12.38 -0.63
CA ALA A 255 1.00 -11.05 -0.95
C ALA A 255 2.55 -10.99 -0.91
N LEU A 256 3.18 -11.75 -0.01
CA LEU A 256 4.63 -11.90 0.08
C LEU A 256 5.24 -12.86 -0.96
N SER A 257 4.42 -13.70 -1.59
CA SER A 257 4.88 -14.65 -2.61
C SER A 257 5.38 -13.93 -3.87
N PRO A 258 6.19 -14.59 -4.74
CA PRO A 258 6.61 -14.00 -6.00
C PRO A 258 5.45 -13.50 -6.88
N ALA A 259 4.33 -14.22 -6.89
CA ALA A 259 3.14 -13.80 -7.63
C ALA A 259 2.49 -12.54 -7.03
N GLY A 260 2.39 -12.46 -5.70
CA GLY A 260 1.88 -11.27 -5.01
C GLY A 260 2.79 -10.05 -5.19
N GLN A 261 4.10 -10.23 -5.07
CA GLN A 261 5.08 -9.17 -5.28
C GLN A 261 5.08 -8.65 -6.74
N ALA A 262 4.92 -9.54 -7.73
CA ALA A 262 4.76 -9.13 -9.13
C ALA A 262 3.48 -8.32 -9.37
N ILE A 263 2.38 -8.66 -8.68
CA ILE A 263 1.14 -7.88 -8.72
C ILE A 263 1.37 -6.49 -8.11
N LEU A 264 1.97 -6.41 -6.92
CA LEU A 264 2.23 -5.15 -6.24
C LEU A 264 3.11 -4.21 -7.08
N ASP A 265 4.15 -4.76 -7.74
CA ASP A 265 4.98 -3.99 -8.67
C ASP A 265 4.18 -3.46 -9.85
N ARG A 266 3.37 -4.31 -10.51
CA ARG A 266 2.51 -3.88 -11.63
C ARG A 266 1.50 -2.81 -11.21
N GLU A 267 0.98 -2.90 -9.99
CA GLU A 267 0.06 -1.92 -9.41
C GLU A 267 0.76 -0.63 -8.94
N GLY A 268 2.07 -0.52 -9.15
CA GLY A 268 2.86 0.69 -8.93
C GLY A 268 3.43 0.84 -7.52
N TYR A 269 3.29 -0.17 -6.67
CA TYR A 269 3.97 -0.25 -5.38
C TYR A 269 5.37 -0.81 -5.56
N VAL A 270 6.22 -0.61 -4.55
CA VAL A 270 7.60 -1.08 -4.60
C VAL A 270 7.69 -2.42 -3.87
N PRO A 271 7.98 -3.53 -4.58
CA PRO A 271 8.05 -4.84 -3.97
C PRO A 271 9.19 -4.95 -2.96
N LEU A 272 9.01 -5.81 -1.97
CA LEU A 272 10.05 -6.16 -1.01
C LEU A 272 11.12 -7.00 -1.69
N ASP A 273 12.34 -6.93 -1.17
CA ASP A 273 13.37 -7.87 -1.61
C ASP A 273 13.00 -9.28 -1.19
N SER A 274 13.26 -10.23 -2.09
CA SER A 274 13.19 -11.65 -1.80
C SER A 274 14.33 -12.04 -0.86
N LYS A 275 14.23 -11.68 0.42
CA LYS A 275 15.03 -12.29 1.48
C LYS A 275 14.11 -12.70 2.62
N PRO A 276 14.24 -13.93 3.14
CA PRO A 276 13.52 -14.31 4.34
C PRO A 276 13.95 -13.35 5.46
N SER A 277 12.99 -12.87 6.25
CA SER A 277 13.36 -12.27 7.53
C SER A 277 14.17 -13.30 8.34
N PRO A 278 15.22 -12.87 9.05
CA PRO A 278 16.09 -13.76 9.82
C PRO A 278 15.31 -14.60 10.84
#